data_AF-A0A160TIG6-F1
#
_entry.id   AF-A0A160TIG6-F1
#
_cell.length_a   1.000
_cell.length_b   1.000
_cell.length_c   1.000
_cell.angle_alpha   90.00
_cell.angle_beta   90.00
_cell.angle_gamma   90.00
#
_symmetry.space_group_name_H-M   'P 1'
#
loop_
_entity.id
_entity.type
_entity.pdbx_description
1 polymer ?
#
loop_
_entity_poly.entity_id
_entity_poly.type
_entity_poly.pdbx_seq_one_letter_code
_entity_poly.pdbx_strand_id
1 'polypeptide(L)'
;MASNDVKVNQIAIAAPDAAAGSRAPIALNVAVENTSASRRYANSTPRYYAYDAATRVLTVHLEEKAPALPPGLIMISDHPRTPKQVEVAPGGKATLQALIPSVIRKPAANGVGWVEEPIGPVDSVDIRVQHSADPLPAVGEHETGTEYRARALSGSETFSARVKAEPARPTSRK
;
A
#
# COMPACT_ATOMS: atom_id res chain seq x y z
N MET A 1 -3.74 0.55 22.89
CA MET A 1 -4.95 0.28 22.09
C MET A 1 -4.72 0.96 20.75
N ALA A 2 -4.90 0.27 19.61
CA ALA A 2 -4.77 0.93 18.31
C ALA A 2 -5.95 1.89 18.14
N SER A 3 -5.69 3.18 17.92
CA SER A 3 -6.75 4.15 17.69
C SER A 3 -7.42 3.88 16.34
N ASN A 4 -8.75 3.83 16.32
CA ASN A 4 -9.56 3.65 15.12
C ASN A 4 -9.79 4.99 14.39
N ASP A 5 -8.84 5.91 14.47
CA ASP A 5 -8.99 7.29 14.03
C ASP A 5 -9.06 7.47 12.52
N VAL A 6 -8.57 6.47 11.76
CA VAL A 6 -8.71 6.43 10.32
C VAL A 6 -9.28 5.06 9.92
N LYS A 7 -10.26 5.06 9.02
CA LYS A 7 -10.93 3.86 8.50
C LYS A 7 -10.91 3.83 6.98
N VAL A 8 -10.92 2.62 6.40
CA VAL A 8 -11.15 2.43 4.96
C VAL A 8 -12.63 2.27 4.71
N ASN A 9 -13.16 3.09 3.81
CA ASN A 9 -14.55 3.02 3.38
C ASN A 9 -14.71 2.16 2.13
N GLN A 10 -13.75 2.26 1.21
CA GLN A 10 -13.80 1.58 -0.07
C GLN A 10 -12.40 1.42 -0.65
N ILE A 11 -12.19 0.36 -1.43
CA ILE A 11 -11.00 0.16 -2.24
C ILE A 11 -11.46 -0.08 -3.67
N ALA A 12 -10.94 0.72 -4.61
CA ALA A 12 -11.15 0.54 -6.04
C ALA A 12 -9.84 0.15 -6.71
N ILE A 13 -9.88 -0.86 -7.58
CA ILE A 13 -8.71 -1.35 -8.31
C ILE A 13 -8.92 -1.11 -9.80
N ALA A 14 -7.98 -0.39 -10.39
CA ALA A 14 -7.78 -0.38 -11.83
C ALA A 14 -6.54 -1.23 -12.13
N ALA A 15 -6.78 -2.52 -12.36
CA ALA A 15 -5.74 -3.43 -12.83
C ALA A 15 -5.67 -3.35 -14.37
N PRO A 16 -4.47 -3.36 -14.97
CA PRO A 16 -4.34 -3.61 -16.39
C PRO A 16 -4.90 -4.99 -16.71
N ASP A 17 -5.47 -5.16 -17.89
CA ASP A 17 -5.94 -6.46 -18.33
C ASP A 17 -4.74 -7.43 -18.42
N ALA A 18 -4.66 -8.38 -17.50
CA ALA A 18 -3.59 -9.37 -17.43
C ALA A 18 -3.56 -10.25 -18.70
N ALA A 19 -4.69 -10.44 -19.36
CA ALA A 19 -4.78 -11.17 -20.63
C ALA A 19 -4.12 -10.41 -21.80
N ALA A 20 -3.97 -9.08 -21.68
CA ALA A 20 -3.38 -8.24 -22.71
C ALA A 20 -1.84 -8.10 -22.60
N GLY A 21 -1.19 -8.79 -21.67
CA GLY A 21 0.27 -8.72 -21.49
C GLY A 21 0.78 -7.34 -21.03
N SER A 22 -0.11 -6.49 -20.51
CA SER A 22 0.24 -5.14 -20.06
C SER A 22 1.10 -5.17 -18.80
N ARG A 23 2.25 -4.49 -18.86
CA ARG A 23 3.13 -4.25 -17.71
C ARG A 23 2.84 -2.93 -16.99
N ALA A 24 1.71 -2.27 -17.28
CA ALA A 24 1.33 -1.07 -16.57
C ALA A 24 1.13 -1.37 -15.07
N PRO A 25 1.46 -0.45 -14.15
CA PRO A 25 1.18 -0.66 -12.72
C PRO A 25 -0.31 -0.82 -12.43
N ILE A 26 -0.66 -1.62 -11.43
CA ILE A 26 -2.00 -1.68 -10.86
C ILE A 26 -2.22 -0.41 -10.05
N ALA A 27 -3.25 0.35 -10.38
CA ALA A 27 -3.64 1.53 -9.62
C ALA A 27 -4.66 1.15 -8.54
N LEU A 28 -4.28 1.40 -7.29
CA LEU A 28 -5.09 1.16 -6.10
C LEU A 28 -5.56 2.50 -5.54
N ASN A 29 -6.87 2.73 -5.51
CA ASN A 29 -7.49 3.90 -4.89
C ASN A 29 -8.18 3.49 -3.60
N VAL A 30 -7.72 4.00 -2.46
CA VAL A 30 -8.23 3.65 -1.14
C VAL A 30 -8.93 4.87 -0.55
N ALA A 31 -10.24 4.79 -0.43
CA ALA A 31 -11.03 5.82 0.24
C ALA A 31 -10.88 5.67 1.75
N VAL A 32 -10.32 6.69 2.39
CA VAL A 32 -10.14 6.75 3.84
C VAL A 32 -11.01 7.83 4.46
N GLU A 33 -11.40 7.62 5.70
CA GLU A 33 -12.14 8.58 6.54
C GLU A 33 -11.43 8.78 7.86
N ASN A 34 -11.26 10.04 8.25
CA ASN A 34 -10.74 10.41 9.56
C ASN A 34 -11.91 10.59 10.52
N THR A 35 -12.03 9.68 11.49
CA THR A 35 -13.09 9.72 12.50
C THR A 35 -12.69 10.48 13.76
N SER A 36 -11.46 11.03 13.80
CA SER A 36 -10.97 11.81 14.94
C SER A 36 -11.34 13.29 14.83
N ALA A 37 -11.29 14.00 15.96
CA ALA A 37 -11.52 15.45 16.03
C ALA A 37 -10.32 16.30 15.54
N SER A 38 -9.19 15.65 15.24
CA SER A 38 -7.97 16.29 14.78
C SER A 38 -7.64 15.84 13.36
N ARG A 39 -6.87 16.63 12.61
CA ARG A 39 -6.36 16.20 11.30
C ARG A 39 -5.47 14.97 11.45
N ARG A 40 -5.41 14.16 10.39
CA ARG A 40 -4.55 12.98 10.31
C ARG A 40 -3.78 12.98 8.99
N TYR A 41 -2.58 12.44 9.00
CA TYR A 41 -1.77 12.22 7.80
C TYR A 41 -1.72 10.72 7.53
N ALA A 42 -2.18 10.30 6.35
CA ALA A 42 -2.20 8.90 5.95
C ALA A 42 -1.17 8.66 4.84
N ASN A 43 -0.36 7.61 5.01
CA ASN A 43 0.66 7.24 4.03
C ASN A 43 0.00 6.63 2.77
N SER A 44 0.43 7.07 1.59
CA SER A 44 -0.04 6.59 0.29
C SER A 44 1.02 5.84 -0.52
N THR A 45 2.25 5.77 -0.01
CA THR A 45 3.37 5.18 -0.73
C THR A 45 3.46 3.69 -0.42
N PRO A 46 3.31 2.80 -1.43
CA PRO A 46 3.44 1.39 -1.19
C PRO A 46 4.90 1.03 -0.92
N ARG A 47 5.09 0.17 0.09
CA ARG A 47 6.40 -0.33 0.50
C ARG A 47 6.56 -1.83 0.24
N TYR A 48 5.50 -2.60 0.50
CA TYR A 48 5.45 -4.04 0.26
C TYR A 48 4.17 -4.44 -0.43
N TYR A 49 4.25 -5.49 -1.23
CA TYR A 49 3.08 -6.15 -1.80
C TYR A 49 3.32 -7.65 -1.95
N ALA A 50 2.25 -8.43 -1.87
CA ALA A 50 2.24 -9.85 -2.18
C ALA A 50 0.95 -10.19 -2.93
N TYR A 51 1.00 -11.23 -3.73
CA TYR A 51 -0.18 -11.75 -4.41
C TYR A 51 -0.25 -13.26 -4.24
N ASP A 52 -1.38 -13.72 -3.68
CA ASP A 52 -1.71 -15.13 -3.61
C ASP A 52 -2.62 -15.48 -4.79
N ALA A 53 -2.09 -16.26 -5.74
CA ALA A 53 -2.83 -16.67 -6.94
C ALA A 53 -3.94 -17.69 -6.65
N ALA A 54 -3.84 -18.45 -5.55
CA ALA A 54 -4.85 -19.44 -5.19
C ALA A 54 -6.10 -18.78 -4.62
N THR A 55 -5.92 -17.75 -3.78
CA THR A 55 -7.01 -17.00 -3.15
C THR A 55 -7.34 -15.69 -3.87
N ARG A 56 -6.54 -15.31 -4.87
CA ARG A 56 -6.64 -14.04 -5.62
C ARG A 56 -6.63 -12.81 -4.71
N VAL A 57 -5.86 -12.87 -3.63
CA VAL A 57 -5.71 -11.77 -2.68
C VAL A 57 -4.44 -10.99 -2.97
N LEU A 58 -4.57 -9.67 -3.13
CA LEU A 58 -3.44 -8.74 -3.22
C LEU A 58 -3.23 -8.07 -1.86
N THR A 59 -2.10 -8.34 -1.21
CA THR A 59 -1.71 -7.69 0.04
C THR A 59 -0.85 -6.47 -0.26
N VAL A 60 -1.15 -5.31 0.32
CA VAL A 60 -0.45 -4.04 0.11
C VAL A 60 -0.16 -3.35 1.44
N HIS A 61 1.09 -2.96 1.66
CA HIS A 61 1.51 -2.21 2.84
C HIS A 61 1.88 -0.78 2.44
N LEU A 62 1.09 0.18 2.91
CA LEU A 62 1.36 1.62 2.87
C LEU A 62 1.89 2.07 4.25
N GLU A 63 2.88 1.35 4.77
CA GLU A 63 3.49 1.61 6.07
C GLU A 63 5.01 1.42 5.98
N GLU A 64 5.76 2.22 6.76
CA GLU A 64 7.20 2.07 6.93
C GLU A 64 7.54 0.88 7.85
N LYS A 65 6.53 0.32 8.52
CA LYS A 65 6.65 -0.88 9.35
C LYS A 65 6.86 -2.10 8.46
N ALA A 66 8.11 -2.52 8.33
CA ALA A 66 8.42 -3.88 7.91
C ALA A 66 8.36 -4.77 9.17
N PRO A 67 7.44 -5.74 9.30
CA PRO A 67 7.83 -6.96 10.01
C PRO A 67 8.99 -7.63 9.24
N ALA A 68 9.70 -8.56 9.88
CA ALA A 68 10.50 -9.52 9.10
C ALA A 68 9.58 -10.09 8.01
N LEU A 69 9.97 -9.94 6.74
CA LEU A 69 9.09 -10.22 5.61
C LEU A 69 8.55 -11.65 5.73
N PRO A 70 7.22 -11.83 5.89
CA PRO A 70 6.62 -13.13 5.76
C PRO A 70 7.04 -13.74 4.42
N PRO A 71 7.24 -15.07 4.34
CA PRO A 71 7.57 -15.72 3.08
C PRO A 71 6.60 -15.28 1.97
N GLY A 72 7.13 -14.79 0.84
CA GLY A 72 6.34 -14.37 -0.32
C GLY A 72 5.98 -12.89 -0.41
N LEU A 73 6.31 -12.05 0.57
CA LEU A 73 6.16 -10.58 0.45
C LEU A 73 7.34 -9.95 -0.29
N ILE A 74 7.04 -9.16 -1.33
CA ILE A 74 8.04 -8.47 -2.15
C ILE A 74 8.16 -7.01 -1.71
N MET A 75 9.37 -6.65 -1.30
CA MET A 75 9.75 -5.28 -1.02
C MET A 75 9.91 -4.50 -2.33
N ILE A 76 9.24 -3.35 -2.44
CA ILE A 76 9.35 -2.48 -3.62
C ILE A 76 10.69 -1.73 -3.62
N SER A 77 11.10 -1.26 -2.44
CA SER A 77 12.32 -0.49 -2.23
C SER A 77 12.64 -0.54 -0.73
N ASP A 78 13.91 -0.51 -0.37
CA ASP A 78 14.42 -0.35 1.01
C ASP A 78 15.06 1.02 1.27
N HIS A 79 15.35 1.78 0.20
CA HIS A 79 15.94 3.11 0.27
C HIS A 79 15.07 4.04 1.15
N PRO A 80 15.67 4.80 2.10
CA PRO A 80 14.93 5.76 2.90
C PRO A 80 14.35 6.84 1.98
N ARG A 81 13.04 7.04 2.06
CA ARG A 81 12.35 8.11 1.34
C ARG A 81 11.22 8.61 2.20
N THR A 82 10.96 9.91 2.18
CA THR A 82 9.74 10.42 2.78
C THR A 82 8.57 9.96 1.92
N PRO A 83 7.65 9.14 2.47
CA PRO A 83 6.53 8.68 1.69
C PRO A 83 5.61 9.87 1.38
N LYS A 84 4.93 9.79 0.24
CA LYS A 84 3.78 10.65 -0.04
C LYS A 84 2.71 10.41 1.00
N GLN A 85 2.18 11.49 1.55
CA GLN A 85 1.13 11.47 2.55
C GLN A 85 -0.05 12.32 2.09
N VAL A 86 -1.24 11.93 2.51
CA VAL A 86 -2.46 12.67 2.28
C VAL A 86 -2.96 13.17 3.62
N GLU A 87 -3.17 14.49 3.71
CA GLU A 87 -3.84 15.09 4.86
C GLU A 87 -5.34 14.79 4.78
N VAL A 88 -5.90 14.31 5.88
CA VAL A 88 -7.33 14.03 6.04
C VAL A 88 -7.85 14.92 7.15
N ALA A 89 -8.68 15.90 6.78
CA ALA A 89 -9.30 16.83 7.71
C ALA A 89 -10.13 16.09 8.79
N PRO A 90 -10.40 16.69 9.97
CA PRO A 90 -11.28 16.13 10.98
C PRO A 90 -12.66 15.77 10.40
N GLY A 91 -13.14 14.55 10.61
CA GLY A 91 -14.40 14.06 10.02
C GLY A 91 -14.39 13.92 8.49
N GLY A 92 -13.25 14.20 7.85
CA GLY A 92 -13.10 14.28 6.40
C GLY A 92 -12.84 12.94 5.74
N LYS A 93 -12.98 12.93 4.41
CA LYS A 93 -12.67 11.79 3.55
C LYS A 93 -11.58 12.16 2.56
N ALA A 94 -10.71 11.21 2.22
CA ALA A 94 -9.67 11.38 1.23
C ALA A 94 -9.47 10.09 0.42
N THR A 95 -8.80 10.19 -0.73
CA THR A 95 -8.40 9.03 -1.52
C THR A 95 -6.87 8.91 -1.53
N LEU A 96 -6.37 7.76 -1.10
CA LEU A 96 -4.96 7.40 -1.23
C LEU A 96 -4.78 6.67 -2.55
N GLN A 97 -3.89 7.18 -3.41
CA GLN A 97 -3.54 6.52 -4.67
C GLN A 97 -2.18 5.83 -4.53
N ALA A 98 -2.16 4.51 -4.65
CA ALA A 98 -0.96 3.69 -4.66
C ALA A 98 -0.79 3.00 -6.03
N LEU A 99 0.44 3.02 -6.56
CA LEU A 99 0.80 2.31 -7.78
C LEU A 99 1.59 1.06 -7.42
N ILE A 100 1.02 -0.10 -7.71
CA ILE A 100 1.62 -1.41 -7.41
C ILE A 100 2.21 -1.97 -8.70
N PRO A 101 3.43 -2.53 -8.70
CA PRO A 101 3.94 -3.27 -9.85
C PRO A 101 2.95 -4.35 -10.29
N SER A 102 2.78 -4.57 -11.59
CA SER A 102 1.87 -5.59 -12.14
C SER A 102 2.50 -6.99 -12.22
N VAL A 103 3.73 -7.15 -11.73
CA VAL A 103 4.42 -8.42 -11.65
C VAL A 103 4.85 -8.68 -10.22
N ILE A 104 4.90 -9.95 -9.83
CA ILE A 104 5.52 -10.42 -8.61
C ILE A 104 6.83 -11.14 -8.94
N ARG A 105 7.89 -10.82 -8.20
CA ARG A 105 9.20 -11.45 -8.39
C ARG A 105 9.34 -12.62 -7.45
N LYS A 106 9.50 -13.84 -7.96
CA LYS A 106 9.66 -15.06 -7.15
C LYS A 106 11.04 -15.69 -7.38
N PRO A 107 11.61 -16.40 -6.39
CA PRO A 107 12.81 -17.21 -6.62
C PRO A 107 12.55 -18.21 -7.76
N ALA A 108 13.50 -18.36 -8.68
CA ALA A 108 13.37 -19.35 -9.73
C ALA A 108 13.33 -20.77 -9.14
N ALA A 109 12.60 -21.69 -9.77
CA ALA A 109 12.43 -23.07 -9.27
C ALA A 109 13.76 -23.85 -9.12
N ASN A 110 14.79 -23.46 -9.89
CA ASN A 110 16.14 -24.00 -9.82
C ASN A 110 16.99 -23.38 -8.68
N GLY A 111 16.43 -22.48 -7.87
CA GLY A 111 17.11 -21.77 -6.79
C GLY A 111 18.11 -20.71 -7.25
N VAL A 112 18.28 -20.49 -8.56
CA VAL A 112 19.23 -19.54 -9.13
C VAL A 112 18.49 -18.46 -9.89
N GLY A 113 18.50 -17.24 -9.34
CA GLY A 113 17.89 -16.07 -9.94
C GLY A 113 16.41 -15.90 -9.56
N TRP A 114 15.72 -15.08 -10.35
CA TRP A 114 14.35 -14.66 -10.08
C TRP A 114 13.52 -14.73 -11.35
N VAL A 115 12.26 -15.11 -11.20
CA VAL A 115 11.25 -15.04 -12.26
C VAL A 115 10.25 -13.95 -11.93
N GLU A 116 9.81 -13.21 -12.95
CA GLU A 116 8.71 -12.26 -12.84
C GLU A 116 7.44 -12.91 -13.37
N GLU A 117 6.42 -12.98 -12.53
CA GLU A 117 5.10 -13.49 -12.90
C GLU A 117 4.09 -12.35 -12.87
N PRO A 118 3.22 -12.22 -13.90
CA PRO A 118 2.13 -11.25 -13.85
C PRO A 118 1.20 -11.49 -12.65
N ILE A 119 0.78 -10.42 -12.01
CA ILE A 119 -0.32 -10.46 -11.04
C ILE A 119 -1.61 -10.70 -11.83
N GLY A 120 -2.28 -11.81 -11.51
CA GLY A 120 -3.54 -12.19 -12.16
C GLY A 120 -4.74 -11.39 -11.64
N PRO A 121 -5.97 -11.86 -11.92
CA PRO A 121 -7.19 -11.27 -11.37
C PRO A 121 -7.14 -11.16 -9.84
N VAL A 122 -7.57 -10.02 -9.31
CA VAL A 122 -7.62 -9.75 -7.87
C VAL A 122 -9.07 -9.75 -7.43
N ASP A 123 -9.43 -10.62 -6.49
CA ASP A 123 -10.79 -10.72 -5.94
C ASP A 123 -10.93 -9.86 -4.67
N SER A 124 -9.85 -9.70 -3.91
CA SER A 124 -9.82 -8.84 -2.72
C SER A 124 -8.42 -8.28 -2.42
N VAL A 125 -8.40 -7.18 -1.67
CA VAL A 125 -7.18 -6.51 -1.24
C VAL A 125 -7.11 -6.48 0.27
N ASP A 126 -5.97 -6.93 0.79
CA ASP A 126 -5.55 -6.72 2.17
C ASP A 126 -4.64 -5.51 2.23
N ILE A 127 -5.09 -4.44 2.87
CA ILE A 127 -4.30 -3.23 2.99
C ILE A 127 -3.95 -2.92 4.43
N ARG A 128 -2.71 -2.46 4.63
CA ARG A 128 -2.25 -1.81 5.86
C ARG A 128 -1.84 -0.40 5.55
N VAL A 129 -2.30 0.55 6.36
CA VAL A 129 -2.01 1.96 6.15
C VAL A 129 -1.52 2.56 7.46
N GLN A 130 -0.36 3.18 7.39
CA GLN A 130 0.18 3.98 8.48
C GLN A 130 -0.45 5.37 8.46
N HIS A 131 -0.83 5.87 9.63
CA HIS A 131 -1.28 7.23 9.83
C HIS A 131 -0.74 7.84 11.13
N SER A 132 -0.73 9.17 11.20
CA SER A 132 -0.19 9.92 12.34
C SER A 132 -0.92 11.25 12.53
N ALA A 133 -0.76 11.86 13.71
CA ALA A 133 -1.26 13.22 13.98
C ALA A 133 -0.47 14.29 13.24
N ASP A 134 0.85 14.08 13.13
CA ASP A 134 1.80 14.95 12.46
C ASP A 134 2.28 14.31 11.16
N PRO A 135 2.70 15.10 10.15
CA PRO A 135 3.25 14.53 8.93
C PRO A 135 4.53 13.75 9.24
N LEU A 136 4.73 12.61 8.58
CA LEU A 136 5.98 11.86 8.66
C LEU A 136 7.15 12.75 8.25
N PRO A 137 8.26 12.66 8.97
CA PRO A 137 9.35 13.58 8.78
C PRO A 137 10.06 13.39 7.44
N ALA A 138 10.78 14.45 7.03
CA ALA A 138 11.79 14.35 5.98
C ALA A 138 12.90 13.37 6.39
N VAL A 139 13.44 12.61 5.43
CA VAL A 139 14.67 11.84 5.63
C VAL A 139 15.83 12.80 5.88
N GLY A 140 16.63 12.54 6.91
CA GLY A 140 17.84 13.34 7.19
C GLY A 140 18.99 13.05 6.21
N GLU A 141 19.93 13.99 6.04
CA GLU A 141 21.03 13.90 5.05
C GLU A 141 21.93 12.64 5.18
N HIS A 142 22.00 12.05 6.38
CA HIS A 142 22.80 10.85 6.66
C HIS A 142 22.01 9.76 7.38
N GLU A 143 20.68 9.86 7.37
CA GLU A 143 19.83 8.93 8.10
C GLU A 143 19.76 7.59 7.38
N THR A 144 20.05 6.51 8.10
CA THR A 144 19.86 5.16 7.58
C THR A 144 18.37 4.84 7.45
N GLY A 145 18.03 3.86 6.60
CA GLY A 145 16.65 3.38 6.50
C GLY A 145 16.07 2.90 7.84
N THR A 146 16.90 2.36 8.72
CA THR A 146 16.47 1.88 10.03
C THR A 146 16.15 3.03 10.99
N GLU A 147 17.00 4.05 11.04
CA GLU A 147 16.78 5.25 11.86
C GLU A 147 15.53 6.01 11.38
N TYR A 148 15.41 6.20 10.06
CA TYR A 148 14.23 6.83 9.47
C TYR A 148 12.95 6.10 9.86
N ARG A 149 12.92 4.77 9.71
CA ARG A 149 11.76 3.96 10.09
C ARG A 149 11.44 4.09 11.56
N ALA A 150 12.43 4.02 12.46
CA ALA A 150 12.19 4.16 13.89
C ALA A 150 11.52 5.50 14.23
N ARG A 151 11.98 6.58 13.59
CA ARG A 151 11.42 7.92 13.77
C ARG A 151 10.04 8.09 13.13
N ALA A 152 9.86 7.59 11.91
CA ALA A 152 8.57 7.59 11.21
C ALA A 152 7.51 6.79 11.97
N LEU A 153 7.89 5.72 12.66
CA LEU A 153 6.99 4.90 13.47
C LEU A 153 6.66 5.54 14.83
N SER A 154 7.50 6.46 15.32
CA SER A 154 7.24 7.17 16.57
C SER A 154 6.01 8.07 16.43
N GLY A 155 4.94 7.76 17.15
CA GLY A 155 3.67 8.50 17.08
C GLY A 155 2.79 8.15 15.87
N SER A 156 3.13 7.09 15.13
CA SER A 156 2.27 6.55 14.08
C SER A 156 1.49 5.33 14.54
N GLU A 157 0.34 5.13 13.92
CA GLU A 157 -0.51 3.96 14.08
C GLU A 157 -0.76 3.30 12.73
N THR A 158 -1.14 2.02 12.75
CA THR A 158 -1.50 1.27 11.55
C THR A 158 -2.90 0.71 11.74
N PHE A 159 -3.77 0.91 10.75
CA PHE A 159 -4.99 0.11 10.61
C PHE A 159 -4.84 -0.90 9.46
N SER A 160 -5.66 -1.95 9.50
CA SER A 160 -5.73 -2.97 8.45
C SER A 160 -7.18 -3.13 7.97
N ALA A 161 -7.36 -3.36 6.67
CA ALA A 161 -8.66 -3.65 6.09
C ALA A 161 -8.54 -4.70 4.99
N ARG A 162 -9.56 -5.56 4.88
CA ARG A 162 -9.78 -6.44 3.73
C ARG A 162 -11.02 -5.96 3.00
N VAL A 163 -10.90 -5.65 1.70
CA VAL A 163 -12.04 -5.19 0.89
C VAL A 163 -12.08 -5.98 -0.40
N LYS A 164 -13.29 -6.31 -0.88
CA LYS A 164 -13.46 -6.91 -2.21
C LYS A 164 -12.95 -5.95 -3.26
N ALA A 165 -12.22 -6.47 -4.24
CA ALA A 165 -11.80 -5.73 -5.40
C ALA A 165 -13.03 -5.44 -6.26
N GLU A 166 -13.51 -4.20 -6.28
CA GLU A 166 -14.43 -3.78 -7.31
C GLU A 166 -13.63 -3.38 -8.55
N PRO A 167 -13.95 -3.91 -9.74
CA PRO A 167 -13.34 -3.43 -10.97
C PRO A 167 -13.69 -1.94 -11.11
N ALA A 168 -12.67 -1.11 -11.38
CA ALA A 168 -12.88 0.31 -11.64
C ALA A 168 -13.98 0.48 -12.70
N ARG A 169 -15.08 1.17 -12.36
CA ARG A 169 -16.13 1.48 -13.33
C ARG A 169 -15.48 2.20 -14.51
N PRO A 170 -15.73 1.76 -15.76
CA PRO A 170 -15.22 2.47 -16.92
C PRO A 170 -15.74 3.91 -16.87
N THR A 171 -14.83 4.87 -16.79
CA THR A 171 -15.18 6.27 -16.99
C THR A 171 -15.62 6.36 -18.45
N SER A 172 -16.94 6.43 -18.68
CA SER A 172 -17.50 6.67 -20.00
C SER A 172 -16.91 8.00 -20.49
N ARG A 173 -15.94 7.93 -21.41
CA ARG A 173 -15.50 9.11 -22.15
C ARG A 173 -16.70 9.54 -23.01
N LYS A 174 -17.26 10.71 -22.68
CA LYS A 174 -18.09 11.48 -23.60
C LYS A 174 -17.18 12.21 -24.59
#